data_AF-A0A7J8NXI1-F1
#
_entry.id   AF-A0A7J8NXI1-F1
#
_cell.length_a   1.000
_cell.length_b   1.000
_cell.length_c   1.000
_cell.angle_alpha   90.00
_cell.angle_beta   90.00
_cell.angle_gamma   90.00
#
_symmetry.space_group_name_H-M   'P 1'
#
loop_
_entity.id
_entity.type
_entity.pdbx_description
1 polymer ?
#
loop_
_entity_poly.entity_id
_entity_poly.type
_entity_poly.pdbx_seq_one_letter_code
_entity_poly.pdbx_strand_id
1 'polypeptide(L)'
;MFKEGLSIHNFVEAALPEQVIEITDPILLQERARQGTLKEFTLNDKHLQHLNSIFEIGLTCSAESPTERMDMSDVVSKLCSIRVKLLHPTRVHRERQALYIAQST
;
A
#
# COMPACT_ATOMS: atom_id res chain seq x y z
N MET A 1 8.77 -8.00 21.27
CA MET A 1 10.07 -8.24 20.62
C MET A 1 9.90 -9.39 19.64
N PHE A 2 10.46 -9.27 18.44
CA PHE A 2 10.41 -10.34 17.43
C PHE A 2 11.19 -11.55 17.92
N LYS A 3 10.71 -12.76 17.59
CA LYS A 3 11.34 -14.02 18.00
C LYS A 3 12.45 -14.40 17.03
N GLU A 4 13.32 -15.32 17.45
CA GLU A 4 14.29 -16.01 16.57
C GLU A 4 15.31 -15.09 15.88
N GLY A 5 15.58 -13.91 16.46
CA GLY A 5 16.51 -12.95 15.86
C GLY A 5 15.96 -12.22 14.65
N LEU A 6 14.65 -12.34 14.36
CA LEU A 6 14.00 -11.54 13.34
C LEU A 6 14.00 -10.06 13.74
N SER A 7 14.28 -9.19 12.77
CA SER A 7 14.07 -7.75 12.88
C SER A 7 12.70 -7.38 12.28
N ILE A 8 12.21 -6.17 12.56
CA ILE A 8 11.02 -5.63 11.86
C ILE A 8 11.27 -5.65 10.35
N HIS A 9 12.49 -5.30 9.93
CA HIS A 9 12.89 -5.25 8.52
C HIS A 9 12.69 -6.63 7.87
N ASN A 10 13.33 -7.67 8.40
CA ASN A 10 13.30 -9.01 7.79
C ASN A 10 11.90 -9.63 7.88
N PHE A 11 11.14 -9.31 8.94
CA PHE A 11 9.75 -9.76 9.08
C PHE A 11 8.85 -9.15 8.00
N VAL A 12 9.00 -7.85 7.71
CA VAL A 12 8.23 -7.17 6.67
C VAL A 12 8.68 -7.61 5.28
N GLU A 13 9.99 -7.75 5.06
CA GLU A 13 10.57 -8.23 3.79
C GLU A 13 10.03 -9.61 3.41
N ALA A 14 9.98 -10.55 4.36
CA ALA A 14 9.48 -11.90 4.12
C ALA A 14 7.97 -11.98 3.82
N ALA A 15 7.21 -10.94 4.14
CA ALA A 15 5.77 -10.90 3.95
C ALA A 15 5.34 -10.22 2.63
N LEU A 16 6.25 -9.55 1.92
CA LEU A 16 5.92 -8.83 0.69
C LEU A 16 6.14 -9.68 -0.58
N PRO A 17 5.33 -9.44 -1.63
CA PRO A 17 4.10 -8.63 -1.65
C PRO A 17 2.83 -9.39 -1.20
N GLU A 18 2.89 -10.71 -0.99
CA GLU A 18 1.70 -11.57 -0.91
C GLU A 18 0.97 -11.52 0.45
N GLN A 19 1.69 -11.32 1.55
CA GLN A 19 1.18 -11.40 2.93
C GLN A 19 1.02 -10.02 3.58
N VAL A 20 0.88 -8.97 2.78
CA VAL A 20 0.81 -7.58 3.29
C VAL A 20 -0.36 -7.35 4.26
N ILE A 21 -1.46 -8.07 4.07
CA ILE A 21 -2.64 -7.99 4.93
C ILE A 21 -2.32 -8.50 6.33
N GLU A 22 -1.53 -9.58 6.43
CA GLU A 22 -1.21 -10.27 7.68
C GLU A 22 -0.31 -9.44 8.59
N ILE A 23 0.51 -8.57 7.98
CA ILE A 23 1.42 -7.68 8.71
C ILE A 23 0.87 -6.27 8.92
N THR A 24 -0.33 -5.96 8.39
CA THR A 24 -0.96 -4.65 8.54
C THR A 24 -1.89 -4.64 9.76
N ASP A 25 -1.84 -3.57 10.55
CA ASP A 25 -2.72 -3.40 11.70
C ASP A 25 -4.21 -3.48 11.27
N PRO A 26 -4.99 -4.42 11.82
CA PRO A 26 -6.41 -4.58 11.49
C PRO A 26 -7.23 -3.32 11.71
N ILE A 27 -6.84 -2.43 12.63
CA ILE A 27 -7.51 -1.14 12.85
C ILE A 27 -7.36 -0.25 11.62
N LEU A 28 -6.17 -0.20 11.00
CA LEU A 28 -5.95 0.58 9.78
C LEU A 28 -6.76 0.01 8.60
N LEU A 29 -6.96 -1.32 8.58
CA LEU A 29 -7.84 -1.97 7.61
C LEU A 29 -9.33 -1.69 7.90
N GLN A 30 -9.71 -1.59 9.18
CA GLN A 30 -11.09 -1.40 9.63
C GLN A 30 -11.56 0.07 9.61
N GLU A 31 -10.69 1.04 9.88
CA GLU A 31 -11.04 2.47 9.90
C GLU A 31 -11.53 2.93 8.52
N ARG A 32 -11.00 2.32 7.46
CA ARG A 32 -11.48 2.50 6.08
C ARG A 32 -12.87 1.92 5.83
N ALA A 33 -13.21 0.81 6.48
CA ALA A 33 -14.53 0.18 6.37
C ALA A 33 -15.64 1.00 7.03
N ARG A 34 -15.31 1.94 7.93
CA ARG A 34 -16.29 2.85 8.54
C ARG A 34 -16.58 4.09 7.69
N GLN A 35 -15.69 4.47 6.79
CA GLN A 35 -15.87 5.61 5.86
C GLN A 35 -16.59 5.25 4.55
N GLY A 36 -16.83 3.97 4.26
CA GLY A 36 -17.55 3.50 3.08
C GLY A 36 -18.64 2.51 3.47
N THR A 37 -19.78 2.54 2.77
CA THR A 37 -20.91 1.62 2.96
C THR A 37 -20.44 0.20 3.21
N LEU A 38 -20.92 -0.39 4.31
CA LEU A 38 -20.84 -1.78 4.76
C LEU A 38 -21.01 -2.80 3.61
N LYS A 39 -19.98 -2.94 2.79
CA LYS A 39 -19.82 -4.01 1.81
C LYS A 39 -18.36 -4.42 1.90
N GLU A 40 -18.15 -5.38 2.80
CA GLU A 40 -17.24 -6.50 2.60
C GLU A 40 -15.85 -6.10 2.14
N PHE A 41 -14.98 -5.81 3.13
CA PHE A 41 -13.53 -6.00 3.28
C PHE A 41 -12.66 -6.52 2.10
N THR A 42 -13.04 -6.33 0.84
CA THR A 42 -12.16 -6.55 -0.30
C THR A 42 -11.30 -5.31 -0.40
N LEU A 43 -10.15 -5.34 0.29
CA LEU A 43 -9.02 -4.51 -0.13
C LEU A 43 -8.84 -4.80 -1.60
N ASN A 44 -9.21 -3.85 -2.45
CA ASN A 44 -8.99 -4.01 -3.87
C ASN A 44 -7.48 -4.14 -4.10
N ASP A 45 -7.12 -4.82 -5.18
CA ASP A 45 -5.74 -5.04 -5.60
C ASP A 45 -4.90 -3.74 -5.56
N LYS A 46 -5.52 -2.59 -5.83
CA LYS A 46 -4.86 -1.27 -5.79
C LYS A 46 -4.48 -0.82 -4.38
N HIS A 47 -5.29 -1.04 -3.36
CA HIS A 47 -4.91 -0.64 -2.00
C HIS A 47 -3.80 -1.51 -1.45
N LEU A 48 -3.83 -2.82 -1.76
CA LEU A 48 -2.74 -3.73 -1.44
C LEU A 48 -1.45 -3.29 -2.14
N GLN A 49 -1.52 -2.92 -3.42
CA GLN A 49 -0.38 -2.35 -4.15
C GLN A 49 0.18 -1.08 -3.48
N HIS A 50 -0.68 -0.16 -3.04
CA HIS A 50 -0.20 1.04 -2.35
C HIS A 50 0.42 0.72 -0.98
N LEU A 51 -0.14 -0.24 -0.23
CA LEU A 51 0.46 -0.71 1.02
C LEU A 51 1.82 -1.36 0.77
N ASN A 52 1.93 -2.24 -0.23
CA ASN A 52 3.20 -2.82 -0.67
C ASN A 52 4.24 -1.74 -0.97
N SER A 53 3.89 -0.73 -1.76
CA SER A 53 4.80 0.38 -2.05
C SER A 53 5.21 1.17 -0.80
N ILE A 54 4.32 1.34 0.19
CA ILE A 54 4.66 2.00 1.46
C ILE A 54 5.65 1.14 2.26
N PHE A 55 5.42 -0.18 2.35
CA PHE A 55 6.33 -1.08 3.03
C PHE A 55 7.69 -1.18 2.35
N GLU A 56 7.74 -1.22 1.01
CA GLU A 56 8.98 -1.16 0.24
C GLU A 56 9.79 0.11 0.55
N ILE A 57 9.13 1.28 0.63
CA ILE A 57 9.77 2.52 1.06
C ILE A 57 10.30 2.36 2.50
N GLY A 58 9.49 1.82 3.41
CA GLY A 58 9.90 1.54 4.79
C GLY A 58 11.11 0.63 4.91
N LEU A 59 11.19 -0.42 4.09
CA LEU A 59 12.34 -1.34 4.02
C LEU A 59 13.59 -0.59 3.57
N THR A 60 13.51 0.17 2.47
CA THR A 60 14.66 0.96 2.02
C THR A 60 15.12 1.99 3.07
N CYS A 61 14.20 2.64 3.78
CA CYS A 61 14.54 3.57 4.87
C CYS A 61 15.20 2.87 6.08
N SER A 62 14.91 1.58 6.28
CA SER A 62 15.35 0.81 7.45
C SER A 62 16.51 -0.13 7.17
N ALA A 63 17.15 -0.03 5.99
CA ALA A 63 18.36 -0.77 5.68
C ALA A 63 19.42 -0.58 6.78
N GLU A 64 20.15 -1.66 7.11
CA GLU A 64 21.14 -1.63 8.18
C GLU A 64 22.24 -0.62 7.87
N SER A 65 22.75 -0.63 6.64
CA SER A 65 23.75 0.33 6.19
C SER A 65 23.11 1.70 5.90
N PRO A 66 23.65 2.79 6.47
CA PRO A 66 23.19 4.14 6.14
C PRO A 66 23.31 4.49 4.65
N THR A 67 24.27 3.92 3.93
CA THR A 67 24.49 4.21 2.50
C THR A 67 23.50 3.51 1.57
N GLU A 68 22.80 2.49 2.07
CA GLU A 68 21.77 1.77 1.33
C GLU A 68 20.38 2.38 1.55
N ARG A 69 20.26 3.31 2.50
CA ARG A 69 18.99 3.98 2.78
C ARG A 69 18.64 4.96 1.67
N MET A 70 17.37 4.95 1.30
CA MET A 70 16.82 5.89 0.34
C MET A 70 16.97 7.34 0.84
N ASP A 71 17.29 8.26 -0.06
CA ASP A 71 17.34 9.68 0.25
C ASP A 71 15.96 10.20 0.71
N MET A 72 15.94 11.04 1.75
CA MET A 72 14.68 11.51 2.32
C MET A 72 13.83 12.33 1.34
N SER A 73 14.45 13.02 0.37
CA SER A 73 13.72 13.72 -0.68
C SER A 73 13.00 12.75 -1.62
N ASP A 74 13.60 11.60 -1.91
CA ASP A 74 12.97 10.52 -2.69
C ASP A 74 11.84 9.86 -1.91
N VAL A 75 12.04 9.62 -0.61
CA VAL A 75 11.00 9.10 0.30
C VAL A 75 9.77 10.00 0.28
N VAL A 76 9.95 11.31 0.48
CA VAL A 76 8.85 12.29 0.46
C VAL A 76 8.17 12.30 -0.91
N SER A 77 8.94 12.30 -2.00
CA SER A 77 8.41 12.31 -3.36
C SER A 77 7.56 11.07 -3.66
N LYS A 78 8.03 9.88 -3.28
CA LYS A 78 7.31 8.61 -3.46
C LYS A 78 6.05 8.55 -2.59
N LEU A 79 6.12 8.94 -1.32
CA LEU A 79 4.94 8.98 -0.44
C LEU A 79 3.90 9.97 -0.94
N CYS A 80 4.32 11.15 -1.44
CA CYS A 80 3.40 12.11 -2.05
C CYS A 80 2.72 11.53 -3.31
N SER A 81 3.47 10.81 -4.15
CA SER A 81 2.91 10.13 -5.33
C SER A 81 1.85 9.09 -4.94
N ILE A 82 2.10 8.27 -3.90
CA ILE A 82 1.13 7.31 -3.37
C ILE A 82 -0.13 8.03 -2.85
N ARG A 83 0.04 9.10 -2.06
CA ARG A 83 -1.07 9.91 -1.55
C ARG A 83 -1.93 10.48 -2.68
N VAL A 84 -1.31 11.01 -3.73
CA VAL A 84 -2.04 11.55 -4.90
C VAL A 84 -2.85 10.45 -5.58
N LYS A 85 -2.26 9.27 -5.81
CA LYS A 85 -2.96 8.12 -6.43
C LYS A 85 -4.13 7.61 -5.59
N LEU A 86 -4.02 7.64 -4.26
CA LEU A 86 -5.08 7.26 -3.34
C LEU A 86 -6.23 8.27 -3.29
N LEU A 87 -5.92 9.57 -3.29
CA LEU A 87 -6.92 10.65 -3.19
C LEU A 87 -7.54 11.03 -4.54
N HIS A 88 -6.83 10.79 -5.64
CA HIS A 88 -7.27 11.09 -6.99
C HIS A 88 -7.12 9.84 -7.86
N PRO A 89 -7.99 8.81 -7.70
CA PRO A 89 -7.98 7.66 -8.57
C PRO A 89 -8.12 8.15 -10.01
N THR A 90 -7.07 7.97 -10.81
CA THR A 90 -6.96 8.50 -12.18
C THR A 90 -8.29 8.36 -12.94
N ARG A 91 -8.71 9.44 -13.62
CA ARG A 91 -9.89 9.53 -14.51
C ARG A 91 -10.06 8.33 -15.46
N VAL A 92 -8.96 7.64 -15.76
CA VAL A 92 -8.89 6.37 -16.50
C VAL A 92 -9.89 5.31 -16.00
N HIS A 93 -10.24 5.27 -14.70
CA HIS A 93 -11.27 4.35 -14.21
C HIS A 93 -12.69 4.76 -14.63
N ARG A 94 -12.99 6.07 -14.64
CA ARG A 94 -14.26 6.59 -15.14
C ARG A 94 -14.38 6.35 -16.64
N GLU A 95 -13.31 6.54 -17.39
CA GLU A 95 -13.30 6.30 -18.84
C GLU A 95 -13.45 4.81 -19.17
N ARG A 96 -12.73 3.91 -18.50
CA ARG A 96 -12.91 2.45 -18.70
C ARG A 96 -14.29 1.93 -18.25
N GLN A 97 -14.85 2.45 -17.16
CA GLN A 97 -16.22 2.11 -16.76
C GLN A 97 -17.27 2.71 -17.71
N ALA A 98 -17.09 3.95 -18.16
CA ALA A 98 -17.97 4.58 -19.14
C ALA A 98 -17.92 3.85 -20.50
N LEU A 99 -16.73 3.40 -20.94
CA LEU A 99 -16.55 2.60 -22.15
C LEU A 99 -17.22 1.23 -22.04
N TYR A 100 -17.12 0.56 -20.89
CA TYR A 100 -17.77 -0.73 -20.65
C TYR A 100 -19.31 -0.60 -20.61
N ILE A 101 -19.83 0.46 -19.98
CA ILE A 101 -21.27 0.75 -19.93
C ILE A 101 -21.81 1.12 -21.32
N ALA A 102 -21.06 1.91 -22.10
CA ALA A 102 -21.44 2.32 -23.45
C ALA A 102 -21.42 1.16 -24.49
N GLN A 103 -20.73 0.06 -24.20
CA GLN A 103 -20.70 -1.14 -25.06
C GLN A 103 -21.76 -2.19 -24.68
N SER A 104 -22.46 -2.00 -23.56
CA SER A 104 -23.46 -2.94 -23.04
C SER A 104 -24.91 -2.47 -23.26
N THR A 105 -25.12 -1.45 -24.09
CA THR A 105 -26.42 -0.88 -24.48
C THR A 105 -26.55 -0.96 -26.00
#